data_AF-A0A6J4T8R5-F1
#
_entry.id   AF-A0A6J4T8R5-F1
#
_cell.length_a   1.000
_cell.length_b   1.000
_cell.length_c   1.000
_cell.angle_alpha   90.00
_cell.angle_beta   90.00
_cell.angle_gamma   90.00
#
_symmetry.space_group_name_H-M   'P 1'
#
loop_
_entity.id
_entity.type
_entity.pdbx_description
1 polymer ?
#
loop_
_entity_poly.entity_id
_entity_poly.type
_entity_poly.pdbx_seq_one_letter_code
_entity_poly.pdbx_strand_id
1 'polypeptide(L)'
;MSTAALRNIGIILVLAVAVYALPGGGTGAAIVEALVSIAFLVGIWLILMRLYREHRTTLFSLGDKHRGILYGSFCGLLFLGAAGGENQWWDNPGLVLAWLALLGACIYGFVAVFRYYREYA
;
A
#
# COMPACT_ATOMS: atom_id res chain seq x y z
N MET A 1 -30.68 -10.62 0.29
CA MET A 1 -30.21 -9.31 -0.24
C MET A 1 -31.40 -8.38 -0.33
N SER A 2 -31.28 -7.10 0.04
CA SER A 2 -32.40 -6.15 -0.12
C SER A 2 -32.58 -5.80 -1.60
N THR A 3 -33.81 -5.47 -2.00
CA THR A 3 -34.16 -5.04 -3.36
C THR A 3 -33.35 -3.82 -3.81
N ALA A 4 -33.02 -2.92 -2.87
CA ALA A 4 -32.16 -1.78 -3.11
C ALA A 4 -30.72 -2.18 -3.50
N ALA A 5 -30.14 -3.17 -2.82
CA ALA A 5 -28.80 -3.65 -3.16
C ALA A 5 -28.76 -4.28 -4.56
N LEU A 6 -29.78 -5.09 -4.88
CA LEU A 6 -29.90 -5.74 -6.19
C LEU A 6 -30.03 -4.71 -7.32
N ARG A 7 -30.83 -3.65 -7.11
CA ARG A 7 -30.97 -2.53 -8.05
C ARG A 7 -29.65 -1.79 -8.24
N ASN A 8 -28.95 -1.46 -7.16
CA ASN A 8 -27.70 -0.71 -7.24
C ASN A 8 -26.62 -1.50 -8.00
N ILE A 9 -26.52 -2.80 -7.74
CA ILE A 9 -25.62 -3.70 -8.47
C ILE A 9 -25.97 -3.71 -9.97
N GLY A 10 -27.26 -3.82 -10.31
CA GLY A 10 -27.72 -3.77 -11.71
C GLY A 10 -27.34 -2.47 -12.42
N ILE A 11 -27.49 -1.32 -11.76
CA ILE A 11 -27.09 -0.01 -12.31
C ILE A 11 -25.58 0.03 -12.56
N ILE A 12 -24.77 -0.43 -11.61
CA ILE A 12 -23.31 -0.47 -11.75
C ILE A 12 -22.90 -1.34 -12.96
N LEU A 13 -23.52 -2.51 -13.12
CA LEU A 13 -23.23 -3.41 -14.24
C LEU A 13 -23.57 -2.79 -15.60
N VAL A 14 -24.73 -2.12 -15.72
CA VAL A 14 -25.13 -1.43 -16.96
C VAL A 14 -24.14 -0.32 -17.31
N LEU A 15 -23.73 0.49 -16.32
CA LEU A 15 -22.73 1.52 -16.52
C LEU A 15 -21.37 0.95 -16.93
N ALA A 16 -20.94 -0.16 -16.32
CA ALA A 16 -19.68 -0.82 -16.66
C ALA A 16 -19.67 -1.31 -18.12
N VAL A 17 -20.76 -1.91 -18.59
CA VAL A 17 -20.89 -2.34 -19.99
C VAL A 17 -20.89 -1.14 -20.94
N ALA A 18 -21.57 -0.04 -20.59
CA ALA A 18 -21.56 1.17 -21.39
C ALA A 18 -20.15 1.77 -21.51
N VAL A 19 -19.40 1.82 -20.40
CA VAL A 19 -18.00 2.29 -20.40
C VAL A 19 -17.12 1.37 -21.26
N TYR A 20 -17.28 0.05 -21.18
CA TYR A 20 -16.52 -0.89 -22.01
C TYR A 20 -16.79 -0.74 -23.51
N ALA A 21 -18.04 -0.46 -23.89
CA ALA A 21 -18.45 -0.35 -25.30
C ALA A 21 -18.11 1.01 -25.94
N LEU A 22 -17.86 2.06 -25.15
CA LEU A 22 -17.54 3.40 -25.66
C LEU A 22 -16.08 3.51 -26.12
N PRO A 23 -15.80 4.06 -27.32
CA PRO A 23 -14.43 4.35 -27.75
C PRO A 23 -13.83 5.41 -26.81
N GLY A 24 -12.84 5.01 -26.03
CA GLY A 24 -12.20 5.84 -24.98
C GLY A 24 -12.53 5.44 -23.54
N GLY A 25 -13.40 4.45 -23.31
CA GLY A 25 -13.72 3.97 -21.96
C GLY A 25 -12.51 3.44 -21.18
N GLY A 26 -11.60 2.72 -21.86
CA GLY A 26 -10.35 2.27 -21.27
C GLY A 26 -9.44 3.42 -20.81
N THR A 27 -9.37 4.51 -21.59
CA THR A 27 -8.58 5.70 -21.22
C THR A 27 -9.21 6.42 -20.02
N GLY A 28 -10.53 6.58 -20.00
CA GLY A 28 -11.24 7.16 -18.86
C GLY A 28 -11.05 6.34 -17.59
N ALA A 29 -11.14 5.01 -17.68
CA ALA A 29 -10.90 4.10 -16.57
C ALA A 29 -9.45 4.22 -16.04
N ALA A 30 -8.45 4.25 -16.93
CA ALA A 30 -7.05 4.39 -16.55
C ALA A 30 -6.76 5.72 -15.84
N ILE A 31 -7.39 6.82 -16.27
CA ILE A 31 -7.27 8.12 -15.58
C ILE A 31 -7.85 8.05 -14.18
N VAL A 32 -9.05 7.47 -14.02
CA VAL A 32 -9.69 7.33 -12.71
C VAL A 32 -8.86 6.43 -11.80
N GLU A 33 -8.37 5.30 -12.31
CA GLU A 33 -7.48 4.39 -11.61
C GLU A 33 -6.20 5.11 -11.14
N ALA A 34 -5.56 5.87 -12.03
CA ALA A 34 -4.38 6.66 -11.70
C ALA A 34 -4.68 7.71 -10.62
N LEU A 35 -5.78 8.45 -10.74
CA LEU A 35 -6.16 9.47 -9.75
C LEU A 35 -6.45 8.86 -8.38
N VAL A 36 -7.17 7.73 -8.33
CA VAL A 36 -7.45 7.01 -7.09
C VAL A 36 -6.15 6.50 -6.46
N SER A 37 -5.25 5.94 -7.28
CA SER A 37 -3.95 5.42 -6.82
C SER A 37 -3.06 6.54 -6.27
N ILE A 38 -3.01 7.68 -6.95
CA ILE A 38 -2.29 8.88 -6.49
C ILE A 38 -2.91 9.41 -5.19
N ALA A 39 -4.24 9.54 -5.13
CA ALA A 39 -4.92 10.03 -3.93
C ALA A 39 -4.66 9.11 -2.72
N PHE A 40 -4.65 7.79 -2.94
CA PHE A 40 -4.30 6.80 -1.93
C PHE A 40 -2.86 6.96 -1.45
N LEU A 41 -1.89 7.09 -2.36
CA LEU A 41 -0.48 7.27 -2.01
C LEU A 41 -0.24 8.60 -1.27
N VAL A 42 -0.90 9.68 -1.70
CA VAL A 42 -0.89 10.98 -0.99
C VAL A 42 -1.47 10.84 0.41
N GLY A 43 -2.58 10.11 0.56
CA GLY A 43 -3.19 9.82 1.87
C GLY A 43 -2.21 9.12 2.82
N ILE A 44 -1.52 8.09 2.33
CA ILE A 44 -0.45 7.41 3.08
C ILE A 44 0.64 8.41 3.50
N TRP A 45 1.09 9.25 2.58
CA TRP A 45 2.14 10.23 2.85
C TRP A 45 1.73 11.26 3.92
N LEU A 46 0.49 11.73 3.88
CA LEU A 46 -0.06 12.65 4.88
C LEU A 46 -0.12 12.00 6.27
N ILE A 47 -0.58 10.74 6.35
CA ILE A 47 -0.61 9.97 7.60
C ILE A 47 0.80 9.78 8.15
N LEU A 48 1.76 9.44 7.29
CA LEU A 48 3.16 9.30 7.69
C LEU A 48 3.76 10.59 8.20
N MET A 49 3.56 11.70 7.48
CA MET A 49 4.05 13.00 7.92
C MET A 49 3.44 13.41 9.26
N ARG A 50 2.15 13.10 9.47
CA ARG A 50 1.47 13.34 10.74
C ARG A 50 2.09 12.49 11.86
N LEU A 51 2.21 11.18 11.65
CA LEU A 51 2.80 10.26 12.63
C LEU A 51 4.24 10.63 12.97
N TYR A 52 5.03 11.01 11.96
CA TYR A 52 6.40 11.49 12.17
C TYR A 52 6.43 12.75 13.02
N ARG A 53 5.55 13.73 12.76
CA ARG A 53 5.50 14.97 13.55
C ARG A 53 5.07 14.71 15.00
N GLU A 54 4.11 13.81 15.21
CA GLU A 54 3.61 13.44 16.54
C GLU A 54 4.66 12.67 17.36
N HIS A 55 5.40 11.74 16.74
CA HIS A 55 6.37 10.88 17.43
C HIS A 55 7.83 11.25 17.20
N ARG A 56 8.13 12.45 16.69
CA ARG A 56 9.50 12.85 16.33
C ARG A 56 10.49 12.67 17.49
N THR A 57 10.09 13.04 18.71
CA THR A 57 10.94 12.95 19.90
C THR A 57 11.26 11.50 20.26
N THR A 58 10.26 10.62 20.19
CA THR A 58 10.41 9.17 20.38
C THR A 58 11.25 8.51 19.29
N LEU A 59 11.16 9.01 18.05
CA LEU A 59 11.98 8.55 16.93
C LEU A 59 13.46 8.92 17.11
N PHE A 60 13.74 10.09 17.65
CA PHE A 60 15.13 10.51 17.94
C PHE A 60 15.74 9.76 19.12
N SER A 61 14.95 9.31 20.10
CA SER A 61 15.44 8.52 21.24
C SER A 61 15.76 7.06 20.90
N LEU A 62 15.31 6.56 19.75
CA LEU A 62 15.43 5.16 19.33
C LEU A 62 16.87 4.73 18.93
N GLY A 63 17.78 5.70 18.76
CA GLY A 63 19.14 5.48 18.29
C GLY A 63 19.23 5.22 16.78
N ASP A 64 20.39 5.51 16.18
CA ASP A 64 20.57 5.48 14.72
C ASP A 64 20.35 4.09 14.09
N LYS A 65 20.68 3.01 14.82
CA LYS A 65 20.52 1.63 14.34
C LYS A 65 19.05 1.24 14.13
N HIS A 66 18.19 1.45 15.13
CA HIS A 66 16.77 1.10 15.05
C HIS A 66 16.01 2.05 14.14
N ARG A 67 16.44 3.32 14.07
CA ARG A 67 15.90 4.28 13.10
C ARG A 67 16.20 3.87 11.66
N GLY A 68 17.42 3.37 11.39
CA GLY A 68 17.80 2.81 10.10
C GLY A 68 16.96 1.58 9.72
N ILE A 69 16.70 0.67 10.68
CA ILE A 69 15.83 -0.50 10.47
C ILE A 69 14.40 -0.04 10.15
N LEU A 70 13.85 0.90 10.92
CA LEU A 70 12.49 1.39 10.70
C LEU A 70 12.31 2.01 9.31
N TYR A 71 13.24 2.88 8.91
CA TYR A 71 13.19 3.52 7.58
C TYR A 71 13.47 2.52 6.45
N GLY A 72 14.38 1.56 6.66
CA GLY A 72 14.66 0.48 5.72
C GLY A 72 13.44 -0.42 5.49
N SER A 73 12.77 -0.84 6.56
CA SER A 73 11.53 -1.63 6.48
C SER A 73 10.39 -0.86 5.81
N PHE A 74 10.31 0.45 6.03
CA PHE A 74 9.30 1.27 5.37
C PHE A 74 9.56 1.43 3.86
N CYS A 75 10.79 1.76 3.47
CA CYS A 75 11.19 1.83 2.06
C CYS A 75 11.01 0.48 1.36
N GLY A 76 11.35 -0.63 2.02
CA GLY A 76 11.13 -1.98 1.51
C GLY A 76 9.66 -2.29 1.26
N LEU A 77 8.77 -1.88 2.18
CA LEU A 77 7.32 -2.08 2.02
C LEU A 77 6.73 -1.27 0.86
N LEU A 78 7.17 -0.01 0.68
CA LEU A 78 6.77 0.80 -0.48
C LEU A 78 7.26 0.19 -1.80
N PHE A 79 8.50 -0.29 -1.83
CA PHE A 79 9.07 -0.98 -3.00
C PHE A 79 8.27 -2.24 -3.36
N LEU A 80 7.91 -3.05 -2.36
CA LEU A 80 7.09 -4.26 -2.56
C LEU A 80 5.73 -3.94 -3.18
N GLY A 81 5.09 -2.84 -2.76
CA GLY A 81 3.81 -2.39 -3.32
C GLY A 81 3.93 -1.93 -4.77
N ALA A 82 5.01 -1.22 -5.12
CA ALA A 82 5.27 -0.80 -6.49
C ALA A 82 5.64 -1.98 -7.41
N ALA A 83 6.46 -2.91 -6.91
CA ALA A 83 6.94 -4.05 -7.66
C ALA A 83 5.86 -5.10 -7.95
N GLY A 84 4.86 -5.25 -7.07
CA GLY A 84 3.78 -6.22 -7.23
C GLY A 84 2.75 -5.90 -8.32
N GLY A 85 2.80 -4.71 -8.92
CA GLY A 85 1.86 -4.26 -9.94
C GLY A 85 2.11 -4.83 -11.34
N GLU A 86 3.31 -5.31 -11.64
CA GLU A 86 3.63 -5.89 -12.94
C GLU A 86 3.34 -7.40 -12.95
N ASN A 87 2.50 -7.84 -13.89
CA ASN A 87 1.99 -9.22 -14.00
C ASN A 87 3.11 -10.29 -14.01
N GLN A 88 4.33 -9.91 -14.40
CA GLN A 88 5.51 -10.80 -14.48
C GLN A 88 5.96 -11.38 -13.14
N TRP A 89 5.66 -10.74 -12.01
CA TRP A 89 6.09 -11.24 -10.69
C TRP A 89 5.31 -12.48 -10.24
N TRP A 90 4.05 -12.58 -10.65
CA TRP A 90 3.15 -13.67 -10.27
C TRP A 90 3.40 -14.97 -11.04
N ASP A 91 4.00 -14.86 -12.23
CA ASP A 91 4.30 -16.01 -13.09
C ASP A 91 5.55 -16.78 -12.62
N ASN A 92 6.44 -16.15 -11.84
CA ASN A 92 7.66 -16.78 -11.35
C ASN A 92 7.58 -17.09 -9.84
N PRO A 93 7.49 -18.37 -9.44
CA PRO A 93 7.35 -18.74 -8.02
C PRO A 93 8.56 -18.32 -7.18
N GLY A 94 9.76 -18.22 -7.76
CA GLY A 94 10.96 -17.74 -7.06
C GLY A 94 10.87 -16.26 -6.70
N LEU A 95 10.33 -15.43 -7.59
CA LEU A 95 10.10 -14.00 -7.32
C LEU A 95 9.00 -13.80 -6.29
N VAL A 96 7.93 -14.59 -6.34
CA VAL A 96 6.87 -14.57 -5.31
C VAL A 96 7.45 -14.92 -3.93
N LEU A 97 8.30 -15.94 -3.83
CA LEU A 97 8.95 -16.31 -2.57
C LEU A 97 9.91 -15.22 -2.07
N ALA A 98 10.69 -14.61 -2.97
CA ALA A 98 11.57 -13.50 -2.62
C ALA A 98 10.77 -12.28 -2.12
N TRP A 99 9.63 -11.99 -2.78
CA TRP A 99 8.71 -10.93 -2.38
C TRP A 99 8.12 -11.19 -0.99
N LEU A 100 7.66 -12.41 -0.72
CA LEU A 100 7.14 -12.81 0.60
C LEU A 100 8.23 -12.77 1.68
N ALA A 101 9.45 -13.19 1.37
CA ALA A 101 10.57 -13.13 2.29
C ALA A 101 10.92 -11.68 2.65
N LEU A 102 10.93 -10.79 1.66
CA LEU A 102 11.17 -9.36 1.88
C LEU A 102 10.03 -8.71 2.68
N LEU A 103 8.78 -9.10 2.42
CA LEU A 103 7.62 -8.67 3.22
C LEU A 103 7.80 -9.10 4.69
N GLY A 104 8.16 -10.36 4.92
CA GLY A 104 8.45 -10.89 6.25
C GLY A 104 9.59 -10.14 6.95
N ALA A 105 10.66 -9.81 6.21
CA ALA A 105 11.77 -9.02 6.73
C ALA A 105 11.35 -7.59 7.13
N CYS A 106 10.48 -6.94 6.34
CA CYS A 106 9.93 -5.63 6.69
C CYS A 106 9.08 -5.70 7.96
N ILE A 107 8.16 -6.68 8.04
CA ILE A 107 7.31 -6.90 9.23
C ILE A 107 8.18 -7.17 10.47
N TYR A 108 9.19 -8.03 10.34
CA TYR A 108 10.13 -8.32 11.43
C TYR A 108 10.89 -7.07 11.89
N GLY A 109 11.33 -6.22 10.96
CA GLY A 109 11.98 -4.95 11.30
C GLY A 109 11.07 -4.03 12.11
N PHE A 110 9.79 -3.91 11.75
CA PHE A 110 8.81 -3.16 12.54
C PHE A 110 8.60 -3.76 13.94
N VAL A 111 8.46 -5.08 14.04
CA VAL A 111 8.31 -5.77 15.33
C VAL A 111 9.56 -5.60 16.21
N ALA A 112 10.76 -5.69 15.63
CA ALA A 112 12.01 -5.50 16.36
C ALA A 112 12.09 -4.08 16.95
N VAL A 113 11.72 -3.07 16.17
CA VAL A 113 11.62 -1.68 16.63
C VAL A 113 10.56 -1.53 17.73
N PHE A 114 9.40 -2.15 17.58
CA PHE A 114 8.33 -2.08 18.58
C PHE A 114 8.71 -2.74 19.91
N ARG A 115 9.42 -3.87 19.86
CA ARG A 115 9.95 -4.54 21.07
C ARG A 115 10.99 -3.66 21.77
N TYR A 116 11.92 -3.09 21.02
CA TYR A 116 12.91 -2.15 21.55
C TYR A 116 12.23 -0.93 22.18
N TYR A 117 11.22 -0.36 21.53
CA TYR A 117 10.45 0.73 22.10
C TYR A 117 9.81 0.36 23.45
N ARG A 118 9.21 -0.84 23.58
CA ARG A 118 8.59 -1.29 24.84
C ARG A 118 9.57 -1.60 25.97
N GLU A 119 10.82 -1.92 25.66
CA GLU A 119 11.83 -2.27 26.66
C GLU A 119 12.57 -1.04 27.20
N TYR A 120 12.60 0.06 26.45
CA TYR A 120 13.40 1.25 26.77
C TYR A 120 12.61 2.58 26.87
N ALA A 121 11.30 2.57 26.64
CA ALA A 121 10.40 3.72 26.82
C ALA A 121 9.38 3.45 27.94
#